data_AF-G5NCS2-F1
#
_entry.id   AF-G5NCS2-F1
#
_cell.length_a   1.000
_cell.length_b   1.000
_cell.length_c   1.000
_cell.angle_alpha   90.00
_cell.angle_beta   90.00
_cell.angle_gamma   90.00
#
_symmetry.space_group_name_H-M   'P 1'
#
loop_
_entity.id
_entity.type
_entity.pdbx_description
1 polymer ?
#
loop_
_entity_poly.entity_id
_entity_poly.type
_entity_poly.pdbx_seq_one_letter_code
_entity_poly.pdbx_strand_id
1 'polypeptide(L)'
;MEKNGLFSQRIRLRHLHTFVAVAQQGTLGRAAETLNLSQPALSKTLNELEQLTGTRLFERGRLGAQLTVPGEQFLTHAVKVLDALNTAGQALNRKEDASADVVRVGALPTAALGILPAAIGRFHQQQKSTSLQVATMNNTMLLAGLKSGEIDLGIGRMSDPELMGGLNYELLFLESLKLVVRPGHPLLQETITLSRVMEWPVVVSPKGTVPHGTAPECGSRHGTAPECGSPVAKPGV
;
A
#
# COMPACT_ATOMS: atom_id res chain seq x y z
N MET A 1 -16.70 28.10 -11.30
CA MET A 1 -17.52 26.87 -11.11
C MET A 1 -17.62 26.01 -12.37
N GLU A 2 -17.41 26.56 -13.59
CA GLU A 2 -17.52 25.81 -14.87
C GLU A 2 -16.36 24.84 -15.17
N LYS A 3 -15.14 25.09 -14.68
CA LYS A 3 -13.96 24.24 -14.98
C LYS A 3 -14.08 22.79 -14.47
N ASN A 4 -14.67 22.57 -13.28
CA ASN A 4 -14.78 21.22 -12.70
C ASN A 4 -15.74 20.31 -13.46
N GLY A 5 -16.84 20.86 -14.00
CA GLY A 5 -17.80 20.08 -14.79
C GLY A 5 -17.25 19.65 -16.15
N LEU A 6 -16.43 20.50 -16.78
CA LEU A 6 -15.77 20.18 -18.05
C LEU A 6 -14.65 19.13 -17.87
N PHE A 7 -13.96 19.15 -16.74
CA PHE A 7 -12.93 18.17 -16.41
C PHE A 7 -13.52 16.75 -16.30
N SER A 8 -14.59 16.58 -15.50
CA SER A 8 -15.21 15.27 -15.29
C SER A 8 -15.85 14.68 -16.56
N GLN A 9 -16.34 15.52 -17.48
CA GLN A 9 -16.92 15.07 -18.75
C GLN A 9 -15.87 14.68 -19.80
N ARG A 10 -14.67 15.26 -19.76
CA ARG A 10 -13.64 15.04 -20.79
C ARG A 10 -12.57 14.04 -20.37
N ILE A 11 -12.36 13.85 -19.06
CA ILE A 11 -11.41 12.86 -18.56
C ILE A 11 -11.88 11.44 -18.94
N ARG A 12 -10.93 10.60 -19.34
CA ARG A 12 -11.15 9.20 -19.71
C ARG A 12 -10.18 8.32 -18.94
N LEU A 13 -10.52 7.04 -18.76
CA LEU A 13 -9.69 6.07 -18.02
C LEU A 13 -8.29 5.92 -18.60
N ARG A 14 -8.13 6.03 -19.92
CA ARG A 14 -6.80 6.04 -20.58
C ARG A 14 -5.87 7.12 -20.05
N HIS A 15 -6.40 8.28 -19.64
CA HIS A 15 -5.61 9.37 -19.06
C HIS A 15 -5.08 8.95 -17.69
N LEU A 16 -5.92 8.32 -16.86
CA LEU A 16 -5.54 7.83 -15.54
C LEU A 16 -4.52 6.69 -15.63
N HIS A 17 -4.77 5.68 -16.48
CA HIS A 17 -3.82 4.58 -16.69
C HIS A 17 -2.47 5.09 -17.21
N THR A 18 -2.48 6.01 -18.17
CA THR A 18 -1.24 6.62 -18.69
C THR A 18 -0.48 7.34 -17.59
N PHE A 19 -1.17 8.19 -16.82
CA PHE A 19 -0.56 8.95 -15.75
C PHE A 19 0.06 8.04 -14.67
N VAL A 20 -0.69 7.05 -14.18
CA VAL A 20 -0.22 6.10 -13.16
C VAL A 20 0.95 5.27 -13.67
N ALA A 21 0.91 4.80 -14.93
CA ALA A 21 2.01 4.04 -15.52
C ALA A 21 3.30 4.87 -15.61
N VAL A 22 3.21 6.15 -15.99
CA VAL A 22 4.39 7.04 -16.02
C VAL A 22 4.93 7.30 -14.62
N ALA A 23 4.05 7.53 -13.65
CA ALA A 23 4.43 7.72 -12.25
C ALA A 23 5.18 6.50 -11.66
N GLN A 24 4.76 5.28 -12.03
CA GLN A 24 5.38 4.03 -11.56
C GLN A 24 6.69 3.70 -12.27
N GLN A 25 6.76 3.91 -13.58
CA GLN A 25 7.91 3.50 -14.39
C GLN A 25 9.02 4.56 -14.46
N GLY A 26 8.73 5.81 -14.07
CA GLY A 26 9.66 6.94 -14.09
C GLY A 26 10.09 7.40 -15.49
N THR A 27 9.69 6.69 -16.56
CA THR A 27 10.04 7.01 -17.94
C THR A 27 8.86 6.72 -18.87
N LEU A 28 8.69 7.57 -19.89
CA LEU A 28 7.60 7.41 -20.87
C LEU A 28 7.77 6.16 -21.73
N GLY A 29 9.01 5.75 -22.03
CA GLY A 29 9.29 4.54 -22.82
C GLY A 29 8.80 3.27 -22.13
N ARG A 30 9.23 3.05 -20.88
CA ARG A 30 8.80 1.89 -20.08
C ARG A 30 7.30 1.89 -19.79
N ALA A 31 6.72 3.07 -19.56
CA ALA A 31 5.28 3.20 -19.39
C ALA A 31 4.51 2.83 -20.68
N ALA A 32 5.06 3.16 -21.85
CA ALA A 32 4.44 2.85 -23.14
C ALA A 32 4.48 1.34 -23.42
N GLU A 33 5.63 0.70 -23.14
CA GLU A 33 5.76 -0.77 -23.19
C GLU A 33 4.76 -1.44 -22.24
N THR A 34 4.65 -0.97 -21.00
CA THR A 34 3.71 -1.53 -19.99
C THR A 34 2.25 -1.47 -20.46
N LEU A 35 1.88 -0.41 -21.18
CA LEU A 35 0.52 -0.22 -21.68
C LEU A 35 0.31 -0.74 -23.11
N ASN A 36 1.30 -1.38 -23.72
CA ASN A 36 1.30 -1.79 -25.14
C ASN A 36 0.93 -0.64 -26.09
N LEU A 37 1.48 0.54 -25.83
CA LEU A 37 1.29 1.75 -26.62
C LEU A 37 2.62 2.22 -27.24
N SER A 38 2.53 3.03 -28.28
CA SER A 38 3.69 3.77 -28.75
C SER A 38 4.00 4.93 -27.81
N GLN A 39 5.27 5.25 -27.61
CA GLN A 39 5.70 6.40 -26.79
C GLN A 39 5.06 7.73 -27.24
N PRO A 40 4.88 8.03 -28.55
CA PRO A 40 4.14 9.22 -29.00
C PRO A 40 2.67 9.23 -28.58
N ALA A 41 1.98 8.08 -28.65
CA ALA A 41 0.57 7.98 -28.23
C ALA A 41 0.41 8.19 -26.72
N LEU A 42 1.32 7.62 -25.93
CA LEU A 42 1.36 7.82 -24.49
C LEU A 42 1.65 9.29 -24.14
N SER A 43 2.66 9.89 -24.77
CA SER A 43 3.01 11.31 -24.58
C SER A 43 1.83 12.23 -24.91
N LYS A 44 1.13 11.97 -26.02
CA LYS A 44 -0.08 12.72 -26.40
C LYS A 44 -1.17 12.62 -25.33
N THR A 45 -1.44 11.41 -24.84
CA THR A 45 -2.45 11.14 -23.81
C THR A 45 -2.12 11.85 -22.49
N LEU A 46 -0.84 11.90 -22.12
CA LEU A 46 -0.38 12.63 -20.95
C LEU A 46 -0.53 14.15 -21.11
N ASN A 47 -0.16 14.70 -22.27
CA ASN A 47 -0.34 16.12 -22.55
C ASN A 47 -1.83 16.52 -22.57
N GLU A 48 -2.72 15.67 -23.10
CA GLU A 48 -4.18 15.86 -23.03
C GLU A 48 -4.64 15.97 -21.57
N LEU A 49 -4.11 15.12 -20.67
CA LEU A 49 -4.45 15.19 -19.25
C LEU A 49 -3.97 16.49 -18.59
N GLU A 50 -2.73 16.92 -18.85
CA GLU A 50 -2.20 18.19 -18.29
C GLU A 50 -2.97 19.41 -18.81
N GLN A 51 -3.47 19.36 -20.05
CA GLN A 51 -4.37 20.39 -20.58
C GLN A 51 -5.73 20.39 -19.87
N LEU A 52 -6.28 19.22 -19.55
CA LEU A 52 -7.55 19.10 -18.82
C LEU A 52 -7.43 19.59 -17.38
N THR A 53 -6.34 19.25 -16.69
CA THR A 53 -6.09 19.73 -15.32
C THR A 53 -5.65 21.19 -15.28
N GLY A 54 -5.13 21.72 -16.40
CA GLY A 54 -4.59 23.07 -16.50
C GLY A 54 -3.27 23.26 -15.73
N THR A 55 -2.62 22.17 -15.34
CA THR A 55 -1.34 22.18 -14.61
C THR A 55 -0.44 21.05 -15.08
N ARG A 56 0.88 21.25 -14.96
CA ARG A 56 1.85 20.19 -15.21
C ARG A 56 1.84 19.21 -14.06
N LEU A 57 1.71 17.94 -14.38
CA LEU A 57 1.72 16.84 -13.41
C LEU A 57 3.10 16.18 -13.33
N PHE A 58 3.94 16.37 -14.36
CA PHE A 58 5.32 15.90 -14.37
C PHE A 58 6.34 17.00 -14.70
N GLU A 59 7.49 16.94 -14.06
CA GLU A 59 8.71 17.63 -14.45
C GLU A 59 9.56 16.72 -15.34
N ARG A 60 10.15 17.31 -16.38
CA ARG A 60 11.07 16.60 -17.30
C ARG A 60 12.49 16.90 -16.86
N GLY A 61 13.22 15.85 -16.46
CA GLY A 61 14.63 15.96 -16.07
C GLY A 61 15.50 14.88 -16.71
N ARG A 62 16.81 14.94 -16.42
CA ARG A 62 17.79 13.90 -16.81
C ARG A 62 17.45 12.51 -16.26
N LEU A 63 16.68 12.44 -15.19
CA LEU A 63 16.25 11.21 -14.52
C LEU A 63 14.90 10.67 -15.01
N GLY A 64 14.32 11.27 -16.06
CA GLY A 64 13.01 10.89 -16.59
C GLY A 64 11.89 11.82 -16.14
N ALA A 65 10.70 11.24 -15.94
CA ALA A 65 9.49 11.94 -15.54
C ALA A 65 9.34 11.88 -14.01
N GLN A 66 9.37 13.03 -13.34
CA GLN A 66 9.17 13.16 -11.90
C GLN A 66 7.86 13.87 -11.62
N LEU A 67 7.12 13.48 -10.57
CA LEU A 67 5.86 14.13 -10.24
C LEU A 67 6.10 15.55 -9.73
N THR A 68 5.23 16.47 -10.14
CA THR A 68 5.10 17.77 -9.47
C THR A 68 4.29 17.62 -8.19
N VAL A 69 4.27 18.63 -7.32
CA VAL A 69 3.39 18.64 -6.14
C VAL A 69 1.90 18.43 -6.51
N PRO A 70 1.35 19.11 -7.54
CA PRO A 70 0.02 18.77 -8.06
C PRO A 70 -0.10 17.33 -8.60
N GLY A 71 0.96 16.80 -9.21
CA GLY A 71 1.02 15.42 -9.69
C GLY A 71 0.90 14.39 -8.56
N GLU A 72 1.58 14.60 -7.43
CA GLU A 72 1.49 13.72 -6.26
C GLU A 72 0.07 13.70 -5.68
N GLN A 73 -0.57 14.87 -5.58
CA GLN A 73 -1.97 14.98 -5.15
C GLN A 73 -2.91 14.25 -6.13
N PHE A 74 -2.72 14.48 -7.43
CA PHE A 74 -3.52 13.86 -8.47
C PHE A 74 -3.37 12.33 -8.48
N LEU A 75 -2.17 11.81 -8.23
CA LEU A 75 -1.90 10.36 -8.15
C LEU A 75 -2.76 9.67 -7.10
N THR A 76 -2.89 10.27 -5.92
CA THR A 76 -3.70 9.73 -4.84
C THR A 76 -5.16 9.54 -5.27
N HIS A 77 -5.71 10.46 -6.07
CA HIS A 77 -7.08 10.36 -6.57
C HIS A 77 -7.20 9.43 -7.79
N ALA A 78 -6.23 9.47 -8.71
CA ALA A 78 -6.21 8.63 -9.90
C ALA A 78 -6.21 7.13 -9.56
N VAL A 79 -5.39 6.73 -8.58
CA VAL A 79 -5.32 5.34 -8.10
C VAL A 79 -6.68 4.90 -7.53
N LYS A 80 -7.29 5.71 -6.65
CA LYS A 80 -8.61 5.39 -6.06
C LYS A 80 -9.70 5.16 -7.11
N VAL A 81 -9.72 5.94 -8.18
CA VAL A 81 -10.71 5.78 -9.27
C VAL A 81 -10.48 4.48 -10.03
N LEU A 82 -9.22 4.15 -10.35
CA LEU A 82 -8.90 2.90 -11.04
C LEU A 82 -9.20 1.67 -10.16
N ASP A 83 -8.91 1.75 -8.87
CA ASP A 83 -9.22 0.69 -7.90
C ASP A 83 -10.72 0.45 -7.79
N ALA A 84 -11.54 1.52 -7.73
CA ALA A 84 -13.00 1.41 -7.70
C ALA A 84 -13.57 0.75 -8.97
N LEU A 85 -12.94 0.95 -10.14
CA LEU A 85 -13.35 0.31 -11.38
C LEU A 85 -12.96 -1.15 -11.45
N ASN A 86 -11.73 -1.48 -11.01
CA ASN A 86 -11.30 -2.87 -10.86
C ASN A 86 -12.24 -3.63 -9.90
N THR A 87 -12.60 -2.99 -8.78
CA THR A 87 -13.58 -3.49 -7.82
C THR A 87 -14.92 -3.81 -8.47
N ALA A 88 -15.47 -2.87 -9.24
CA ALA A 88 -16.74 -3.06 -9.94
C ALA A 88 -16.67 -4.21 -10.95
N GLY A 89 -15.56 -4.36 -11.68
CA GLY A 89 -15.34 -5.47 -12.61
C GLY A 89 -15.24 -6.82 -11.91
N GLN A 90 -14.52 -6.89 -10.79
CA GLN A 90 -14.39 -8.11 -9.99
C GLN A 90 -15.73 -8.54 -9.36
N ALA A 91 -16.55 -7.58 -8.92
CA ALA A 91 -17.88 -7.87 -8.39
C ALA A 91 -18.80 -8.55 -9.41
N LEU A 92 -18.63 -8.26 -10.71
CA LEU A 92 -19.38 -8.89 -11.80
C LEU A 92 -18.88 -10.30 -12.12
N ASN A 93 -17.58 -10.57 -11.98
CA ASN A 93 -16.97 -11.88 -12.22
C ASN A 93 -17.10 -12.86 -11.04
N ARG A 94 -17.79 -12.47 -9.96
CA ARG A 94 -17.95 -13.30 -8.74
C ARG A 94 -19.06 -14.36 -8.87
N LYS A 95 -19.74 -14.43 -10.00
CA LYS A 95 -20.67 -15.53 -10.31
C LYS A 95 -20.10 -16.33 -11.48
N GLU A 96 -20.12 -17.65 -11.30
CA GLU A 96 -19.64 -18.68 -12.26
C GLU A 96 -18.16 -19.06 -12.09
N ASP A 97 -17.78 -19.62 -10.94
CA ASP A 97 -17.32 -21.02 -10.98
C ASP A 97 -17.19 -21.65 -9.59
N ALA A 98 -17.86 -22.78 -9.45
CA ALA A 98 -17.79 -23.67 -8.31
C ALA A 98 -16.70 -24.72 -8.57
N SER A 99 -15.44 -24.43 -8.23
CA SER A 99 -14.43 -25.48 -7.97
C SER A 99 -13.22 -24.89 -7.23
N ALA A 100 -13.09 -25.28 -5.96
CA ALA A 100 -12.21 -24.73 -4.91
C ALA A 100 -12.70 -23.40 -4.31
N ASP A 101 -13.12 -23.44 -3.05
CA ASP A 101 -13.25 -22.23 -2.23
C ASP A 101 -11.85 -21.61 -2.13
N VAL A 102 -11.64 -20.49 -2.82
CA VAL A 102 -10.40 -19.72 -2.70
C VAL A 102 -10.62 -18.66 -1.64
N VAL A 103 -9.78 -18.66 -0.61
CA VAL A 103 -9.74 -17.60 0.41
C VAL A 103 -8.53 -16.72 0.14
N ARG A 104 -8.78 -15.45 -0.14
CA ARG A 104 -7.74 -14.45 -0.44
C ARG A 104 -7.36 -13.70 0.82
N VAL A 105 -6.09 -13.78 1.20
CA VAL A 105 -5.54 -13.20 2.42
C VAL A 105 -4.50 -12.15 2.08
N GLY A 106 -4.77 -10.90 2.46
CA GLY A 106 -3.80 -9.82 2.43
C GLY A 106 -3.06 -9.74 3.77
N ALA A 107 -1.75 -9.49 3.73
CA ALA A 107 -1.00 -9.27 4.96
C ALA A 107 0.10 -8.22 4.80
N LEU A 108 0.40 -7.54 5.90
CA LEU A 108 1.64 -6.76 6.01
C LEU A 108 2.86 -7.69 5.97
N PRO A 109 4.03 -7.23 5.48
CA PRO A 109 5.24 -8.05 5.40
C PRO A 109 5.65 -8.73 6.71
N THR A 110 5.48 -8.04 7.86
CA THR A 110 5.84 -8.60 9.19
C THR A 110 4.92 -9.76 9.57
N ALA A 111 3.62 -9.63 9.33
CA ALA A 111 2.65 -10.69 9.58
C ALA A 111 2.79 -11.87 8.59
N ALA A 112 3.09 -11.57 7.33
CA ALA A 112 3.31 -12.57 6.28
C ALA A 112 4.47 -13.52 6.60
N LEU A 113 5.54 -13.00 7.21
CA LEU A 113 6.72 -13.80 7.59
C LEU A 113 6.62 -14.40 8.99
N GLY A 114 5.87 -13.77 9.89
CA GLY A 114 5.75 -14.22 11.28
C GLY A 114 4.70 -15.31 11.47
N ILE A 115 3.41 -14.96 11.33
CA ILE A 115 2.31 -15.81 11.80
C ILE A 115 1.66 -16.66 10.70
N LEU A 116 1.70 -16.17 9.46
CA LEU A 116 0.99 -16.78 8.33
C LEU A 116 1.46 -18.20 7.99
N PRO A 117 2.76 -18.52 7.94
CA PRO A 117 3.20 -19.87 7.58
C PRO A 117 2.66 -20.95 8.53
N ALA A 118 2.70 -20.70 9.84
CA ALA A 118 2.17 -21.62 10.84
C ALA A 118 0.64 -21.73 10.78
N ALA A 119 -0.05 -20.61 10.55
CA ALA A 119 -1.51 -20.60 10.40
C ALA A 119 -1.97 -21.34 9.14
N ILE A 120 -1.32 -21.13 7.99
CA ILE A 120 -1.58 -21.82 6.72
C ILE A 120 -1.36 -23.32 6.89
N GLY A 121 -0.26 -23.72 7.55
CA GLY A 121 0.02 -25.14 7.81
C GLY A 121 -1.08 -25.82 8.62
N ARG A 122 -1.59 -25.17 9.67
CA ARG A 122 -2.73 -25.69 10.47
C ARG A 122 -4.04 -25.68 9.69
N PHE A 123 -4.30 -24.61 8.93
CA PHE A 123 -5.49 -24.49 8.11
C PHE A 123 -5.58 -25.61 7.08
N HIS A 124 -4.50 -25.86 6.33
CA HIS A 124 -4.46 -26.88 5.30
C HIS A 124 -4.60 -28.32 5.85
N GLN A 125 -4.23 -28.55 7.11
CA GLN A 125 -4.50 -29.83 7.79
C GLN A 125 -6.00 -30.04 8.05
N GLN A 126 -6.74 -28.97 8.33
CA GLN A 126 -8.16 -29.00 8.68
C GLN A 126 -9.07 -28.88 7.45
N GLN A 127 -8.66 -28.11 6.44
CA GLN A 127 -9.43 -27.80 5.24
C GLN A 127 -8.60 -28.11 3.99
N LYS A 128 -8.73 -29.33 3.48
CA LYS A 128 -7.90 -29.85 2.37
C LYS A 128 -8.39 -29.43 0.98
N SER A 129 -9.63 -28.97 0.86
CA SER A 129 -10.27 -28.59 -0.41
C SER A 129 -10.28 -27.08 -0.67
N THR A 130 -9.88 -26.27 0.31
CA THR A 130 -9.87 -24.80 0.23
C THR A 130 -8.47 -24.33 -0.13
N SER A 131 -8.36 -23.50 -1.17
CA SER A 131 -7.09 -22.90 -1.59
C SER A 131 -6.89 -21.55 -0.92
N LEU A 132 -5.70 -21.32 -0.36
CA LEU A 132 -5.33 -20.02 0.21
C LEU A 132 -4.44 -19.27 -0.78
N GLN A 133 -4.86 -18.06 -1.16
CA GLN A 133 -4.02 -17.13 -1.91
C GLN A 133 -3.56 -16.02 -0.96
N VAL A 134 -2.25 -15.87 -0.80
CA VAL A 134 -1.66 -14.91 0.15
C VAL A 134 -0.86 -13.87 -0.60
N ALA A 135 -1.18 -12.60 -0.37
CA ALA A 135 -0.47 -11.48 -0.96
C ALA A 135 0.07 -10.55 0.13
N THR A 136 1.31 -10.09 -0.04
CA THR A 136 1.92 -9.09 0.85
C THR A 136 1.70 -7.70 0.29
N MET A 137 1.24 -6.76 1.12
CA MET A 137 0.94 -5.39 0.72
C MET A 137 1.09 -4.41 1.87
N ASN A 138 0.99 -3.10 1.60
CA ASN A 138 0.95 -2.08 2.66
C ASN A 138 -0.47 -1.94 3.25
N ASN A 139 -0.60 -1.24 4.39
CA ASN A 139 -1.86 -1.19 5.13
C ASN A 139 -2.98 -0.48 4.36
N THR A 140 -2.65 0.57 3.60
CA THR A 140 -3.61 1.31 2.77
C THR A 140 -4.20 0.43 1.69
N MET A 141 -3.37 -0.34 0.98
CA MET A 141 -3.80 -1.29 -0.04
C MET A 141 -4.61 -2.44 0.57
N LEU A 142 -4.24 -2.92 1.75
CA LEU A 142 -4.99 -3.96 2.47
C LEU A 142 -6.42 -3.50 2.81
N LEU A 143 -6.57 -2.28 3.33
CA LEU A 143 -7.89 -1.72 3.65
C LEU A 143 -8.73 -1.49 2.39
N ALA A 144 -8.12 -1.02 1.30
CA ALA A 144 -8.80 -0.87 0.03
C ALA A 144 -9.27 -2.23 -0.53
N GLY A 145 -8.39 -3.24 -0.53
CA GLY A 145 -8.68 -4.59 -1.01
C GLY A 145 -9.76 -5.31 -0.20
N LEU A 146 -9.87 -5.03 1.10
CA LEU A 146 -10.97 -5.53 1.93
C LEU A 146 -12.30 -4.87 1.61
N LYS A 147 -12.32 -3.54 1.43
CA LYS A 147 -13.54 -2.79 1.10
C LYS A 147 -14.05 -3.12 -0.29
N SER A 148 -13.15 -3.43 -1.23
CA SER A 148 -13.50 -3.86 -2.58
C SER A 148 -13.93 -5.33 -2.64
N GLY A 149 -13.58 -6.14 -1.65
CA GLY A 149 -13.75 -7.59 -1.71
C GLY A 149 -12.76 -8.27 -2.66
N GLU A 150 -11.67 -7.61 -3.04
CA GLU A 150 -10.49 -8.24 -3.67
C GLU A 150 -9.81 -9.21 -2.71
N ILE A 151 -9.90 -8.92 -1.41
CA ILE A 151 -9.34 -9.72 -0.33
C ILE A 151 -10.48 -10.06 0.64
N ASP A 152 -10.50 -11.30 1.11
CA ASP A 152 -11.52 -11.79 2.03
C ASP A 152 -11.09 -11.57 3.50
N LEU A 153 -9.77 -11.60 3.76
CA LEU A 153 -9.17 -11.41 5.08
C LEU A 153 -7.90 -10.57 5.02
N GLY A 154 -7.76 -9.58 5.89
CA GLY A 154 -6.55 -8.78 6.00
C GLY A 154 -5.88 -8.93 7.36
N ILE A 155 -4.61 -9.27 7.40
CA ILE A 155 -3.78 -9.20 8.61
C ILE A 155 -2.96 -7.92 8.53
N GLY A 156 -3.46 -6.88 9.18
CA GLY A 156 -2.95 -5.53 9.07
C GLY A 156 -2.58 -4.94 10.41
N ARG A 157 -2.51 -3.61 10.42
CA ARG A 157 -2.40 -2.76 11.61
C ARG A 157 -3.63 -1.88 11.74
N MET A 158 -3.91 -1.41 12.94
CA MET A 158 -4.88 -0.33 13.13
C MET A 158 -4.43 0.91 12.35
N SER A 159 -5.38 1.67 11.82
CA SER A 159 -5.17 2.91 11.06
C SER A 159 -6.12 3.99 11.57
N ASP A 160 -6.11 5.16 10.93
CA ASP A 160 -7.05 6.21 11.25
C ASP A 160 -8.49 5.68 11.26
N PRO A 161 -9.30 6.02 12.28
CA PRO A 161 -10.68 5.52 12.42
C PRO A 161 -11.54 5.72 11.16
N GLU A 162 -11.32 6.80 10.41
CA GLU A 162 -12.01 7.07 9.14
C GLU A 162 -11.76 6.00 8.08
N LEU A 163 -10.55 5.45 8.02
CA LEU A 163 -10.19 4.38 7.08
C LEU A 163 -10.71 3.02 7.53
N MET A 164 -11.03 2.86 8.82
CA MET A 164 -11.52 1.62 9.41
C MET A 164 -13.03 1.40 9.26
N GLY A 165 -13.79 2.43 8.86
CA GLY A 165 -15.23 2.31 8.64
C GLY A 165 -15.61 1.21 7.63
N GLY A 166 -16.63 0.42 7.94
CA GLY A 166 -17.16 -0.66 7.09
C GLY A 166 -16.43 -2.00 7.19
N LEU A 167 -15.48 -2.13 8.13
CA LEU A 167 -14.70 -3.34 8.35
C LEU A 167 -14.81 -3.78 9.82
N ASN A 168 -14.82 -5.09 10.04
CA ASN A 168 -14.75 -5.69 11.37
C ASN A 168 -13.29 -5.99 11.72
N TYR A 169 -12.89 -5.74 12.97
CA TYR A 169 -11.51 -5.93 13.44
C TYR A 169 -11.42 -6.81 14.68
N GLU A 170 -10.40 -7.65 14.72
CA GLU A 170 -10.06 -8.50 15.86
C GLU A 170 -8.55 -8.40 16.13
N LEU A 171 -8.13 -8.09 17.37
CA LEU A 171 -6.72 -8.05 17.72
C LEU A 171 -6.13 -9.47 17.72
N LEU A 172 -5.12 -9.73 16.88
CA LEU A 172 -4.45 -11.04 16.88
C LEU A 172 -3.24 -11.11 17.81
N PHE A 173 -2.36 -10.12 17.75
CA PHE A 173 -1.13 -10.06 18.55
C PHE A 173 -0.59 -8.63 18.62
N LEU A 174 0.29 -8.40 19.59
CA LEU A 174 1.06 -7.17 19.72
C LEU A 174 2.47 -7.40 19.17
N GLU A 175 2.98 -6.47 18.37
CA GLU A 175 4.38 -6.49 17.94
C GLU A 175 5.21 -5.57 18.85
N SER A 176 6.30 -6.08 19.41
CA SER A 176 7.29 -5.28 20.14
C SER A 176 8.46 -4.89 19.23
N LEU A 177 8.80 -3.61 19.19
CA LEU A 177 10.04 -3.15 18.57
C LEU A 177 11.25 -3.54 19.43
N LYS A 178 12.31 -4.03 18.78
CA LYS A 178 13.57 -4.41 19.45
C LYS A 178 14.73 -3.68 18.79
N LEU A 179 15.68 -3.22 19.61
CA LEU A 179 16.98 -2.75 19.14
C LEU A 179 17.86 -3.96 18.88
N VAL A 180 18.46 -4.03 17.69
CA VAL A 180 19.39 -5.10 17.31
C VAL A 180 20.74 -4.47 17.00
N VAL A 181 21.79 -4.99 17.63
CA VAL A 181 23.18 -4.58 17.40
C VAL A 181 24.05 -5.80 17.15
N ARG A 182 25.22 -5.61 16.55
CA ARG A 182 26.19 -6.70 16.39
C ARG A 182 26.67 -7.22 17.76
N PRO A 183 27.14 -8.48 17.86
CA PRO A 183 27.83 -8.95 19.05
C PRO A 183 29.00 -8.03 19.44
N GLY A 184 29.14 -7.77 20.74
CA GLY A 184 30.20 -6.90 21.28
C GLY A 184 30.09 -5.43 20.88
N HIS A 185 28.88 -4.93 20.60
CA HIS A 185 28.67 -3.52 20.33
C HIS A 185 28.85 -2.68 21.61
N PRO A 186 29.47 -1.47 21.56
CA PRO A 186 29.70 -0.63 22.74
C PRO A 186 28.42 -0.34 23.56
N LEU A 187 27.27 -0.18 22.88
CA LEU A 187 25.96 -0.01 23.54
C LEU A 187 25.59 -1.14 24.51
N LEU A 188 26.18 -2.33 24.39
CA LEU A 188 25.91 -3.45 25.30
C LEU A 188 26.62 -3.30 26.66
N GLN A 189 27.59 -2.39 26.79
CA GLN A 189 28.36 -2.16 28.01
C GLN A 189 27.83 -0.96 28.83
N GLU A 190 26.84 -0.26 28.32
CA GLU A 190 26.28 0.95 28.92
C GLU A 190 24.79 0.76 29.24
N THR A 191 24.21 1.68 30.02
CA THR A 191 22.75 1.74 30.17
C THR A 191 22.14 2.21 28.85
N ILE A 192 21.38 1.33 28.18
CA ILE A 192 20.80 1.62 26.87
C ILE A 192 19.66 2.62 27.03
N THR A 193 19.87 3.84 26.55
CA THR A 193 18.83 4.85 26.38
C THR A 193 18.68 5.19 24.90
N LEU A 194 17.49 5.64 24.50
CA LEU A 194 17.25 5.99 23.10
C LEU A 194 18.14 7.14 22.63
N SER A 195 18.37 8.15 23.48
CA SER A 195 19.30 9.24 23.19
C SER A 195 20.69 8.72 22.83
N ARG A 196 21.20 7.75 23.58
CA ARG A 196 22.51 7.14 23.33
C ARG A 196 22.53 6.29 22.05
N VAL A 197 21.43 5.62 21.73
CA VAL A 197 21.29 4.88 20.45
C VAL A 197 21.35 5.83 19.26
N MET A 198 20.72 6.99 19.37
CA MET A 198 20.67 8.00 18.29
C MET A 198 22.01 8.68 18.00
N GLU A 199 23.02 8.50 18.86
CA GLU A 199 24.40 8.94 18.59
C GLU A 199 25.14 8.03 17.60
N TRP A 200 24.60 6.84 17.33
CA TRP A 200 25.15 5.88 16.37
C TRP A 200 24.35 5.90 15.05
N PRO A 201 24.96 5.52 13.91
CA PRO A 201 24.22 5.31 12.67
C PRO A 201 23.15 4.21 12.86
N VAL A 202 21.88 4.56 12.67
CA VAL A 202 20.75 3.63 12.81
C VAL A 202 20.25 3.22 11.42
N VAL A 203 20.18 1.91 11.18
CA VAL A 203 19.44 1.37 10.03
C VAL A 203 17.97 1.29 10.40
N VAL A 204 17.15 2.14 9.79
CA VAL A 204 15.70 2.15 9.96
C VAL A 204 15.02 1.55 8.74
N SER A 205 13.81 1.02 8.93
CA SER A 205 13.00 0.55 7.81
C SER A 205 12.67 1.69 6.83
N PRO A 206 12.36 1.40 5.56
CA PRO A 206 12.06 2.42 4.56
C PRO A 206 10.89 3.34 4.94
N LYS A 207 10.90 4.57 4.42
CA LYS A 207 9.77 5.53 4.54
C LYS A 207 8.46 4.87 4.11
N GLY A 208 7.40 5.05 4.90
CA GLY A 208 6.09 4.40 4.70
C GLY A 208 5.92 3.05 5.41
N THR A 209 6.95 2.55 6.10
CA THR A 209 6.82 1.41 7.03
C THR A 209 6.63 1.91 8.46
N VAL A 210 5.81 1.22 9.25
CA VAL A 210 5.52 1.63 10.64
C VAL A 210 6.78 1.70 11.54
N PRO A 211 7.79 0.81 11.44
CA PRO A 211 9.03 0.97 12.20
C PRO A 211 9.78 2.27 11.87
N HIS A 212 9.58 2.84 10.67
CA HIS A 212 10.14 4.14 10.30
C HIS A 212 9.43 5.31 10.99
N GLY A 213 8.10 5.24 11.17
CA GLY A 213 7.31 6.29 11.82
C GLY A 213 7.35 6.24 13.35
N THR A 214 7.44 5.04 13.92
CA THR A 214 7.53 4.84 15.37
C THR A 214 8.94 5.08 15.93
N ALA A 215 10.00 4.86 15.14
CA ALA A 215 11.38 5.15 15.57
C ALA A 215 11.60 6.61 16.03
N PRO A 216 11.16 7.65 15.29
CA PRO A 216 11.25 9.04 15.75
C PRO A 216 10.25 9.38 16.87
N GLU A 217 9.06 8.77 16.92
CA GLU A 217 8.09 8.99 18.03
C GLU A 217 8.51 8.38 19.37
N CYS A 218 9.27 7.28 19.35
CA CYS A 218 9.96 6.78 20.55
C CYS A 218 10.95 7.83 21.10
N GLY A 219 11.55 8.64 20.22
CA GLY A 219 12.51 9.70 20.57
C GLY A 219 11.90 10.79 21.44
N SER A 220 10.61 11.08 21.25
CA SER A 220 9.90 12.14 21.95
C SER A 220 9.20 11.65 23.22
N ARG A 221 8.85 10.35 23.33
CA ARG A 221 8.25 9.76 24.53
C ARG A 221 9.29 9.01 25.35
N HIS A 222 9.71 9.60 26.48
CA HIS A 222 10.67 8.99 27.38
C HIS A 222 10.21 7.59 27.86
N GLY A 223 10.92 6.54 27.45
CA GLY A 223 11.13 5.33 28.26
C GLY A 223 10.40 4.03 27.90
N THR A 224 9.41 4.01 27.01
CA THR A 224 8.70 2.75 26.65
C THR A 224 8.52 2.60 25.15
N ALA A 225 8.98 1.48 24.59
CA ALA A 225 8.70 1.13 23.20
C ALA A 225 7.18 1.00 22.99
N PRO A 226 6.59 1.62 21.96
CA PRO A 226 5.17 1.49 21.67
C PRO A 226 4.89 0.05 21.24
N GLU A 227 3.97 -0.60 21.94
CA GLU A 227 3.37 -1.84 21.49
C GLU A 227 2.34 -1.51 20.42
N CYS A 228 2.59 -1.91 19.18
CA CYS A 228 1.65 -1.70 18.08
C CYS A 228 0.92 -3.02 17.78
N GLY A 229 -0.40 -3.02 17.96
CA GLY A 229 -1.25 -4.19 17.69
C GLY A 229 -1.48 -4.43 16.20
N SER A 230 -1.54 -5.72 15.84
CA SER A 230 -1.88 -6.19 14.50
C SER A 230 -3.26 -6.86 14.52
N PRO A 231 -4.33 -6.20 14.06
CA PRO A 231 -5.64 -6.82 13.96
C PRO A 231 -5.83 -7.57 12.65
N VAL A 232 -6.71 -8.57 12.69
CA VAL A 232 -7.39 -9.14 11.52
C VAL A 232 -8.60 -8.31 11.18
N ALA A 233 -8.77 -8.02 9.90
CA ALA A 233 -9.91 -7.31 9.37
C ALA A 233 -10.70 -8.17 8.38
N LYS A 234 -12.03 -8.09 8.44
CA LYS A 234 -12.98 -8.75 7.52
C LYS A 234 -14.07 -7.75 7.08
N PRO A 235 -14.71 -7.95 5.91
CA PRO A 235 -15.84 -7.14 5.49
C PRO A 235 -16.98 -7.13 6.53
N GLY A 236 -17.62 -5.96 6.73
CA GLY A 236 -18.84 -5.84 7.51
C GLY A 236 -20.04 -6.45 6.79
N VAL A 237 -20.91 -7.17 7.52
CA VAL A 237 -22.19 -7.72 7.03
C VAL A 237 -23.26 -6.63 7.06
#